data_AF-A0A838J8G5-F1
#
_entry.id   AF-A0A838J8G5-F1
#
_cell.length_a   1.000
_cell.length_b   1.000
_cell.length_c   1.000
_cell.angle_alpha   90.00
_cell.angle_beta   90.00
_cell.angle_gamma   90.00
#
_symmetry.space_group_name_H-M   'P 1'
#
loop_
_entity.id
_entity.type
_entity.pdbx_description
1 polymer ?
#
loop_
_entity_poly.entity_id
_entity_poly.type
_entity_poly.pdbx_seq_one_letter_code
_entity_poly.pdbx_strand_id
1 'polypeptide(L)'
;MNNTSASEEQLLELLRQCTVKLTFSDGHGSGFFVAPGMILTCAHALAKAQKDGGAITAHWKGQSYSTTILQYLSEIHPDLKLEYPDLALLEAEVLSTINHPCVYLNSKVQLEDTIYSYGYTDEYSMGDPSTYVNEGWTGEQHLLLKLKAGQARPGLSGAPALNLRTGGVCGIIKRSRDIETDLGGRAVPTQTILQALNEKQVDLQSLQQSFHKQDRRWYDTLTQQQREELGMVPPFQSIEVFFLYAERDQELVNDLEGHMAVMQRQQLITTWNTGRMGRGGGDEKAEMDAHIDNAKIILLMISASFMTSFYRDGTEVDQVMERRKTGTIVIPVLLRPVDRKGTPFEALRPLPSNQKPVTKWPDMDSALANIAEGIRRVVEGLPGGAK
;
A
#
# COMPACT_ATOMS: atom_id res chain seq x y z
N MET A 1 -9.38 -6.11 24.21
CA MET A 1 -9.46 -4.64 24.10
C MET A 1 -8.11 -3.99 23.70
N ASN A 2 -7.11 -4.71 23.17
CA ASN A 2 -5.73 -4.18 23.08
C ASN A 2 -5.13 -4.06 21.66
N ASN A 3 -5.85 -4.39 20.58
CA ASN A 3 -5.28 -4.37 19.23
C ASN A 3 -5.55 -3.04 18.47
N THR A 4 -6.71 -2.42 18.71
CA THR A 4 -7.14 -1.20 18.01
C THR A 4 -6.35 0.04 18.44
N SER A 5 -5.99 0.15 19.73
CA SER A 5 -5.21 1.28 20.24
C SER A 5 -3.77 1.27 19.73
N ALA A 6 -3.17 0.08 19.57
CA ALA A 6 -1.81 -0.07 19.06
C ALA A 6 -1.71 0.28 17.56
N SER A 7 -2.69 -0.14 16.74
CA SER A 7 -2.73 0.22 15.32
C SER A 7 -2.96 1.71 15.10
N GLU A 8 -3.80 2.35 15.92
CA GLU A 8 -4.02 3.78 15.85
C GLU A 8 -2.73 4.56 16.17
N GLU A 9 -2.05 4.23 17.27
CA GLU A 9 -0.78 4.88 17.65
C GLU A 9 0.29 4.72 16.57
N GLN A 10 0.37 3.56 15.92
CA GLN A 10 1.26 3.33 14.78
C GLN A 10 0.92 4.20 13.56
N LEU A 11 -0.36 4.37 13.25
CA LEU A 11 -0.81 5.25 12.17
C LEU A 11 -0.51 6.73 12.47
N LEU A 12 -0.74 7.17 13.72
CA LEU A 12 -0.41 8.52 14.16
C LEU A 12 1.10 8.79 14.07
N GLU A 13 1.92 7.83 14.47
CA GLU A 13 3.38 7.91 14.35
C GLU A 13 3.83 7.92 12.89
N LEU A 14 3.21 7.12 12.03
CA LEU A 14 3.49 7.15 10.59
C LEU A 14 3.12 8.50 9.96
N LEU A 15 1.99 9.10 10.35
CA LEU A 15 1.62 10.46 9.92
C LEU A 15 2.68 11.49 10.33
N ARG A 16 3.21 11.41 11.56
CA ARG A 16 4.31 12.28 12.03
C ARG A 16 5.54 12.13 11.15
N GLN A 17 5.89 10.90 10.78
CA GLN A 17 7.02 10.63 9.88
C GLN A 17 6.79 11.12 8.46
N CYS A 18 5.53 11.29 8.02
CA CYS A 18 5.21 11.92 6.74
C CYS A 18 5.21 13.46 6.79
N THR A 19 5.25 14.06 7.98
CA THR A 19 5.15 15.51 8.18
C THR A 19 6.53 16.14 8.18
N VAL A 20 6.66 17.32 7.58
CA VAL A 20 7.90 18.09 7.48
C VAL A 20 7.71 19.50 8.02
N LYS A 21 8.77 20.04 8.63
CA LYS A 21 8.83 21.45 9.00
C LYS A 21 9.37 22.24 7.83
N LEU A 22 8.68 23.30 7.43
CA LEU A 22 9.16 24.22 6.42
C LEU A 22 9.69 25.48 7.11
N THR A 23 10.84 25.98 6.65
CA THR A 23 11.37 27.27 7.06
C THR A 23 11.69 28.12 5.85
N PHE A 24 11.39 29.40 5.94
CA PHE A 24 11.61 30.41 4.91
C PHE A 24 12.03 31.73 5.60
N SER A 25 12.43 32.73 4.80
CA SER A 25 13.09 33.95 5.30
C SER A 25 12.29 34.74 6.35
N ASP A 26 10.98 34.57 6.39
CA ASP A 26 10.06 35.31 7.26
C ASP A 26 9.19 34.44 8.16
N GLY A 27 9.44 33.13 8.24
CA GLY A 27 8.67 32.27 9.13
C GLY A 27 8.89 30.77 8.95
N HIS A 28 7.97 30.01 9.53
CA HIS A 28 7.92 28.56 9.42
C HIS A 28 6.48 28.09 9.20
N GLY A 29 6.35 26.87 8.71
CA GLY A 29 5.07 26.21 8.53
C GLY A 29 5.20 24.70 8.51
N SER A 30 4.09 24.05 8.23
CA SER A 30 4.02 22.59 8.12
C SER A 30 3.81 22.17 6.67
N GLY A 31 4.31 21.00 6.33
CA GLY A 31 3.98 20.32 5.08
C GLY A 31 4.00 18.81 5.29
N PHE A 32 3.65 18.05 4.27
CA PHE A 32 3.72 16.59 4.33
C PHE A 32 3.95 15.95 2.97
N PHE A 33 4.56 14.76 2.98
CA PHE A 33 4.84 14.01 1.77
C PHE A 33 3.58 13.42 1.15
N VAL A 34 3.31 13.78 -0.10
CA VAL A 34 2.20 13.26 -0.91
C VAL A 34 2.66 12.36 -2.06
N ALA A 35 3.94 12.37 -2.38
CA ALA A 35 4.62 11.42 -3.27
C ALA A 35 6.14 11.50 -3.00
N PRO A 36 6.96 10.59 -3.55
CA PRO A 36 8.42 10.66 -3.39
C PRO A 36 8.98 12.04 -3.77
N GLY A 37 9.66 12.69 -2.82
CA GLY A 37 10.22 14.03 -2.99
C GLY A 37 9.21 15.19 -3.03
N MET A 38 7.90 14.92 -3.02
CA MET A 38 6.85 15.92 -3.20
C MET A 38 6.17 16.25 -1.87
N ILE A 39 6.19 17.53 -1.49
CA ILE A 39 5.67 18.05 -0.24
C ILE A 39 4.48 18.99 -0.53
N LEU A 40 3.34 18.73 0.09
CA LEU A 40 2.19 19.62 0.04
C LEU A 40 2.16 20.56 1.26
N THR A 41 1.83 21.83 1.04
CA THR A 41 1.66 22.85 2.10
C THR A 41 0.62 23.91 1.67
N CYS A 42 0.35 24.90 2.53
CA CYS A 42 -0.46 26.06 2.19
C CYS A 42 0.36 27.12 1.45
N ALA A 43 -0.23 27.75 0.44
CA ALA A 43 0.44 28.75 -0.39
C ALA A 43 0.75 30.04 0.37
N HIS A 44 -0.16 30.52 1.22
CA HIS A 44 0.03 31.75 1.98
C HIS A 44 1.23 31.69 2.92
N ALA A 45 1.60 30.49 3.39
CA ALA A 45 2.79 30.30 4.22
C ALA A 45 4.06 30.66 3.42
N LEU A 46 4.03 30.53 2.10
CA LEU A 46 5.17 30.77 1.22
C LEU A 46 5.08 32.09 0.46
N ALA A 47 4.03 32.89 0.65
CA ALA A 47 3.73 34.05 -0.21
C ALA A 47 4.91 35.04 -0.32
N LYS A 48 5.61 35.30 0.79
CA LYS A 48 6.78 36.19 0.79
C LYS A 48 8.01 35.53 0.19
N ALA A 49 8.28 34.26 0.52
CA ALA A 49 9.37 33.49 -0.08
C ALA A 49 9.24 33.40 -1.61
N GLN A 50 8.02 33.17 -2.12
CA GLN A 50 7.74 33.16 -3.55
C GLN A 50 7.97 34.54 -4.19
N LYS A 51 7.50 35.62 -3.55
CA LYS A 51 7.63 36.99 -4.07
C LYS A 51 9.07 37.49 -4.11
N ASP A 52 9.83 37.18 -3.07
CA ASP A 52 11.19 37.69 -2.86
C ASP A 52 12.27 36.73 -3.41
N GLY A 53 11.88 35.57 -3.96
CA GLY A 53 12.81 34.51 -4.39
C GLY A 53 13.58 33.88 -3.22
N GLY A 54 12.98 33.88 -2.03
CA GLY A 54 13.56 33.33 -0.81
C GLY A 54 13.69 31.80 -0.87
N ALA A 55 14.76 31.28 -0.28
CA ALA A 55 14.95 29.84 -0.16
C ALA A 55 13.90 29.22 0.78
N ILE A 56 13.35 28.09 0.38
CA ILE A 56 12.42 27.28 1.18
C ILE A 56 13.14 25.98 1.55
N THR A 57 13.29 25.73 2.84
CA THR A 57 14.00 24.56 3.37
C THR A 57 13.02 23.65 4.10
N ALA A 58 12.98 22.37 3.69
CA ALA A 58 12.27 21.32 4.41
C ALA A 58 13.21 20.65 5.43
N HIS A 59 12.74 20.50 6.66
CA HIS A 59 13.44 19.80 7.72
C HIS A 59 12.72 18.49 8.03
N TRP A 60 13.43 17.38 7.88
CA TRP A 60 12.91 16.05 8.09
C TRP A 60 13.96 15.15 8.73
N LYS A 61 13.59 14.43 9.80
CA LYS A 61 14.50 13.56 10.59
C LYS A 61 15.83 14.25 11.01
N GLY A 62 15.77 15.53 11.35
CA GLY A 62 16.93 16.32 11.78
C GLY A 62 17.87 16.73 10.64
N GLN A 63 17.50 16.49 9.38
CA GLN A 63 18.23 16.91 8.19
C GLN A 63 17.47 18.01 7.46
N SER A 64 18.19 18.84 6.71
CA SER A 64 17.65 19.98 5.95
C SER A 64 17.81 19.75 4.45
N TYR A 65 16.74 20.02 3.71
CA TYR A 65 16.64 19.80 2.28
C TYR A 65 16.15 21.08 1.59
N SER A 66 16.87 21.52 0.56
CA SER A 66 16.40 22.63 -0.28
C SER A 66 15.20 22.18 -1.09
N THR A 67 14.24 23.08 -1.26
CA THR A 67 13.02 22.79 -2.03
C THR A 67 12.79 23.82 -3.13
N THR A 68 12.06 23.42 -4.15
CA THR A 68 11.56 24.27 -5.24
C THR A 68 10.04 24.23 -5.27
N ILE A 69 9.40 25.31 -5.70
CA ILE A 69 7.95 25.36 -5.87
C ILE A 69 7.61 24.76 -7.23
N LEU A 70 6.95 23.59 -7.25
CA LEU A 70 6.42 22.99 -8.47
C LEU A 70 5.10 23.64 -8.89
N GLN A 71 4.20 23.87 -7.93
CA GLN A 71 2.90 24.49 -8.16
C GLN A 71 2.57 25.46 -7.04
N TYR A 72 2.02 26.61 -7.40
CA TYR A 72 1.52 27.62 -6.47
C TYR A 72 0.09 28.00 -6.87
N LEU A 73 -0.88 27.61 -6.04
CA LEU A 73 -2.31 27.70 -6.30
C LEU A 73 -2.97 28.58 -5.23
N SER A 74 -2.83 29.88 -5.39
CA SER A 74 -3.50 30.87 -4.54
C SER A 74 -4.10 31.98 -5.40
N GLU A 75 -5.41 31.89 -5.64
CA GLU A 75 -6.18 32.89 -6.36
C GLU A 75 -7.30 33.41 -5.47
N ILE A 76 -7.67 34.70 -5.60
CA ILE A 76 -8.80 35.25 -4.85
C ILE A 76 -10.08 34.66 -5.42
N HIS A 77 -10.79 33.88 -4.62
CA HIS A 77 -12.07 33.31 -5.04
C HIS A 77 -13.11 34.44 -5.21
N PRO A 78 -13.76 34.54 -6.38
CA PRO A 78 -14.64 35.67 -6.71
C PRO A 78 -15.78 35.83 -5.70
N ASP A 79 -16.36 34.72 -5.24
CA ASP A 79 -17.51 34.74 -4.33
C ASP A 79 -17.14 34.86 -2.86
N LEU A 80 -15.98 34.37 -2.46
CA LEU A 80 -15.60 34.25 -1.03
C LEU A 80 -14.65 35.35 -0.57
N LYS A 81 -14.06 36.12 -1.50
CA LYS A 81 -13.05 37.17 -1.23
C LYS A 81 -11.89 36.65 -0.36
N LEU A 82 -11.54 35.38 -0.51
CA LEU A 82 -10.41 34.73 0.16
C LEU A 82 -9.60 33.93 -0.84
N GLU A 83 -8.31 33.75 -0.55
CA GLU A 83 -7.41 32.94 -1.36
C GLU A 83 -7.86 31.47 -1.36
N TYR A 84 -8.05 30.87 -2.54
CA TYR A 84 -8.49 29.50 -2.75
C TYR A 84 -7.77 28.90 -3.98
N PRO A 85 -7.40 27.61 -3.97
CA PRO A 85 -7.51 26.67 -2.85
C PRO A 85 -6.50 26.96 -1.72
N ASP A 86 -5.49 27.80 -1.94
CA ASP A 86 -4.38 28.11 -1.02
C ASP A 86 -3.47 26.89 -0.81
N LEU A 87 -2.95 26.36 -1.92
CA LEU A 87 -2.11 25.16 -1.97
C LEU A 87 -0.78 25.47 -2.65
N ALA A 88 0.31 24.95 -2.11
CA ALA A 88 1.60 24.91 -2.78
C ALA A 88 2.15 23.49 -2.76
N LEU A 89 2.67 23.06 -3.90
CA LEU A 89 3.37 21.79 -4.06
C LEU A 89 4.85 22.08 -4.24
N LEU A 90 5.66 21.52 -3.36
CA LEU A 90 7.10 21.65 -3.35
C LEU A 90 7.76 20.35 -3.80
N GLU A 91 8.95 20.47 -4.38
CA GLU A 91 9.83 19.35 -4.67
C GLU A 91 11.15 19.49 -3.92
N ALA A 92 11.59 18.39 -3.34
CA ALA A 92 12.91 18.21 -2.79
C ALA A 92 13.57 17.04 -3.52
N GLU A 93 14.30 17.32 -4.59
CA GLU A 93 14.86 16.30 -5.51
C GLU A 93 15.63 15.20 -4.76
N VAL A 94 16.47 15.57 -3.78
CA VAL A 94 17.22 14.61 -2.96
C VAL A 94 16.30 13.62 -2.24
N LEU A 95 15.16 14.09 -1.74
CA LEU A 95 14.19 13.25 -1.02
C LEU A 95 13.48 12.24 -1.95
N SER A 96 13.43 12.49 -3.26
CA SER A 96 12.84 11.52 -4.22
C SER A 96 13.59 10.18 -4.27
N THR A 97 14.88 10.18 -3.90
CA THR A 97 15.73 8.99 -3.85
C THR A 97 15.82 8.35 -2.47
N ILE A 98 15.22 8.99 -1.45
CA ILE A 98 15.22 8.52 -0.06
C ILE A 98 13.89 7.81 0.20
N ASN A 99 13.95 6.67 0.90
CA ASN A 99 12.78 5.87 1.26
C ASN A 99 11.95 6.51 2.42
N HIS A 100 11.38 7.69 2.20
CA HIS A 100 10.46 8.34 3.13
C HIS A 100 9.02 7.85 2.93
N PRO A 101 8.19 7.78 3.99
CA PRO A 101 6.78 7.44 3.84
C PRO A 101 6.03 8.61 3.20
N CYS A 102 4.91 8.31 2.55
CA CYS A 102 3.95 9.31 2.08
C CYS A 102 2.59 9.05 2.73
N VAL A 103 1.81 10.10 2.95
CA VAL A 103 0.43 9.94 3.44
C VAL A 103 -0.44 9.25 2.39
N TYR A 104 -1.55 8.63 2.81
CA TYR A 104 -2.59 8.18 1.88
C TYR A 104 -3.71 9.22 1.79
N LEU A 105 -3.90 9.80 0.61
CA LEU A 105 -4.94 10.80 0.36
C LEU A 105 -6.31 10.14 0.16
N ASN A 106 -7.33 10.61 0.88
CA ASN A 106 -8.69 10.11 0.74
C ASN A 106 -9.73 11.23 0.87
N SER A 107 -10.75 11.27 0.03
CA SER A 107 -11.77 12.33 0.06
C SER A 107 -12.97 12.06 0.99
N LYS A 108 -13.08 10.85 1.57
CA LYS A 108 -14.24 10.50 2.39
C LYS A 108 -14.19 11.20 3.74
N VAL A 109 -15.27 11.88 4.07
CA VAL A 109 -15.49 12.54 5.35
C VAL A 109 -16.98 12.52 5.69
N GLN A 110 -17.31 12.32 6.96
CA GLN A 110 -18.65 12.34 7.51
C GLN A 110 -18.74 13.37 8.63
N LEU A 111 -19.96 13.83 8.93
CA LEU A 111 -20.20 14.69 10.08
C LEU A 111 -19.73 13.97 11.35
N GLU A 112 -19.12 14.71 12.26
CA GLU A 112 -18.57 14.22 13.54
C GLU A 112 -17.35 13.30 13.44
N ASP A 113 -16.79 13.09 12.24
CA ASP A 113 -15.50 12.39 12.11
C ASP A 113 -14.41 13.10 12.94
N THR A 114 -13.67 12.32 13.74
CA THR A 114 -12.51 12.80 14.49
C THR A 114 -11.32 12.96 13.54
N ILE A 115 -10.77 14.18 13.51
CA ILE A 115 -9.67 14.57 12.64
C ILE A 115 -8.43 14.82 13.49
N TYR A 116 -7.38 14.04 13.27
CA TYR A 116 -6.07 14.25 13.89
C TYR A 116 -5.15 15.02 12.94
N SER A 117 -4.34 15.91 13.48
CA SER A 117 -3.30 16.63 12.75
C SER A 117 -2.02 16.67 13.56
N TYR A 118 -0.88 16.77 12.89
CA TYR A 118 0.42 17.00 13.50
C TYR A 118 1.17 18.00 12.64
N GLY A 119 1.76 19.01 13.27
CA GLY A 119 2.54 20.03 12.56
C GLY A 119 3.34 20.90 13.51
N TYR A 120 4.09 21.84 12.95
CA TYR A 120 5.11 22.62 13.64
C TYR A 120 4.59 24.01 13.97
N THR A 121 4.18 24.21 15.21
CA THR A 121 3.67 25.49 15.70
C THR A 121 4.80 26.40 16.16
N ASP A 122 4.46 27.65 16.45
CA ASP A 122 5.35 28.66 17.03
C ASP A 122 5.84 28.31 18.44
N GLU A 123 4.96 27.79 19.30
CA GLU A 123 5.30 27.38 20.66
C GLU A 123 6.06 26.04 20.69
N TYR A 124 5.68 25.10 19.82
CA TYR A 124 6.23 23.75 19.77
C TYR A 124 6.98 23.52 18.45
N SER A 125 8.20 24.06 18.41
CA SER A 125 9.06 24.04 17.22
C SER A 125 9.49 22.63 16.76
N MET A 126 9.27 21.60 17.59
CA MET A 126 9.52 20.17 17.31
C MET A 126 8.28 19.42 16.79
N GLY A 127 7.14 20.09 16.70
CA GLY A 127 5.86 19.53 16.26
C GLY A 127 4.93 19.24 17.43
N ASP A 128 3.63 19.37 17.17
CA ASP A 128 2.56 19.24 18.17
C ASP A 128 1.32 18.57 17.55
N PRO A 129 0.70 17.59 18.23
CA PRO A 129 -0.58 17.04 17.79
C PRO A 129 -1.74 18.03 18.02
N SER A 130 -2.76 17.92 17.19
CA SER A 130 -4.04 18.59 17.40
C SER A 130 -5.18 17.68 16.96
N THR A 131 -6.28 17.68 17.70
CA THR A 131 -7.46 16.87 17.38
C THR A 131 -8.68 17.76 17.26
N TYR A 132 -9.45 17.52 16.21
CA TYR A 132 -10.64 18.27 15.83
C TYR A 132 -11.80 17.31 15.58
N VAL A 133 -13.01 17.86 15.52
CA VAL A 133 -14.22 17.16 15.08
C VAL A 133 -14.78 17.88 13.85
N ASN A 134 -15.10 17.13 12.81
CA ASN A 134 -15.72 17.68 11.61
C ASN A 134 -17.18 18.11 11.87
N GLU A 135 -17.51 19.38 11.64
CA GLU A 135 -18.91 19.89 11.69
C GLU A 135 -19.52 20.05 10.30
N GLY A 136 -18.93 19.42 9.29
CA GLY A 136 -19.41 19.49 7.92
C GLY A 136 -18.75 20.63 7.15
N TRP A 137 -19.49 21.22 6.24
CA TRP A 137 -18.92 22.09 5.21
C TRP A 137 -19.20 23.56 5.48
N THR A 138 -18.35 24.43 4.94
CA THR A 138 -18.51 25.88 5.09
C THR A 138 -19.29 26.48 3.92
N GLY A 139 -20.41 27.13 4.24
CA GLY A 139 -21.24 27.87 3.30
C GLY A 139 -21.93 27.00 2.24
N GLU A 140 -22.61 27.65 1.30
CA GLU A 140 -23.42 26.98 0.26
C GLU A 140 -22.57 26.20 -0.77
N GLN A 141 -21.30 26.60 -0.98
CA GLN A 141 -20.42 25.99 -1.99
C GLN A 141 -19.60 24.78 -1.49
N HIS A 142 -19.71 24.40 -0.21
CA HIS A 142 -19.03 23.23 0.37
C HIS A 142 -17.50 23.18 0.13
N LEU A 143 -16.82 24.33 0.15
CA LEU A 143 -15.43 24.44 -0.32
C LEU A 143 -14.37 24.07 0.72
N LEU A 144 -14.65 24.28 2.02
CA LEU A 144 -13.74 23.93 3.12
C LEU A 144 -14.49 23.13 4.18
N LEU A 145 -13.77 22.20 4.81
CA LEU A 145 -14.23 21.48 6.00
C LEU A 145 -14.21 22.42 7.20
N LYS A 146 -15.29 22.42 7.98
CA LYS A 146 -15.38 23.10 9.28
C LYS A 146 -14.94 22.12 10.36
N LEU A 147 -13.88 22.47 11.06
CA LEU A 147 -13.37 21.72 12.19
C LEU A 147 -13.68 22.49 13.48
N LYS A 148 -14.21 21.83 14.50
CA LYS A 148 -14.36 22.36 15.87
C LYS A 148 -13.46 21.62 16.83
N ALA A 149 -13.31 22.15 18.05
CA ALA A 149 -12.47 21.63 19.11
C ALA A 149 -10.98 21.59 18.71
N GLY A 150 -10.09 21.74 19.68
CA GLY A 150 -8.66 21.92 19.41
C GLY A 150 -8.32 23.33 18.91
N GLN A 151 -7.07 23.71 19.13
CA GLN A 151 -6.57 25.04 18.79
C GLN A 151 -5.70 24.96 17.55
N ALA A 152 -6.17 25.51 16.42
CA ALA A 152 -5.29 25.68 15.26
C ALA A 152 -4.36 26.88 15.52
N ARG A 153 -3.11 26.60 15.88
CA ARG A 153 -2.12 27.65 16.18
C ARG A 153 -1.33 28.06 14.93
N PRO A 154 -0.72 29.26 14.92
CA PRO A 154 0.23 29.64 13.89
C PRO A 154 1.30 28.57 13.67
N GLY A 155 1.65 28.29 12.41
CA GLY A 155 2.59 27.22 12.02
C GLY A 155 1.93 25.86 11.72
N LEU A 156 0.73 25.59 12.21
CA LEU A 156 -0.02 24.37 11.87
C LEU A 156 -0.58 24.40 10.43
N SER A 157 -0.71 25.59 9.83
CA SER A 157 -1.10 25.71 8.42
C SER A 157 -0.18 24.89 7.53
N GLY A 158 -0.78 24.10 6.64
CA GLY A 158 -0.09 23.15 5.79
C GLY A 158 0.06 21.73 6.38
N ALA A 159 -0.34 21.51 7.63
CA ALA A 159 -0.33 20.18 8.25
C ALA A 159 -1.42 19.26 7.66
N PRO A 160 -1.18 17.94 7.61
CA PRO A 160 -2.18 16.99 7.13
C PRO A 160 -3.34 16.86 8.13
N ALA A 161 -4.55 16.68 7.62
CA ALA A 161 -5.76 16.36 8.38
C ALA A 161 -6.12 14.88 8.18
N LEU A 162 -5.73 14.02 9.13
CA LEU A 162 -6.01 12.58 9.13
C LEU A 162 -7.41 12.31 9.69
N ASN A 163 -8.26 11.64 8.93
CA ASN A 163 -9.54 11.15 9.42
C ASN A 163 -9.34 9.80 10.11
N LEU A 164 -9.58 9.72 11.43
CA LEU A 164 -9.33 8.50 12.19
C LEU A 164 -10.29 7.36 11.82
N ARG A 165 -11.52 7.67 11.34
CA ARG A 165 -12.46 6.65 10.88
C ARG A 165 -11.98 5.96 9.62
N THR A 166 -11.47 6.71 8.64
CA THR A 166 -11.03 6.15 7.36
C THR A 166 -9.56 5.74 7.37
N GLY A 167 -8.72 6.35 8.21
CA GLY A 167 -7.28 6.16 8.21
C GLY A 167 -6.55 6.87 7.04
N GLY A 168 -7.24 7.75 6.31
CA GLY A 168 -6.69 8.55 5.22
C GLY A 168 -6.66 10.03 5.54
N VAL A 169 -5.75 10.76 4.90
CA VAL A 169 -5.68 12.22 4.97
C VAL A 169 -6.79 12.82 4.13
N CYS A 170 -7.76 13.44 4.82
CA CYS A 170 -8.97 14.04 4.24
C CYS A 170 -8.83 15.51 3.87
N GLY A 171 -7.70 16.13 4.20
CA GLY A 171 -7.41 17.48 3.76
C GLY A 171 -6.10 18.02 4.34
N ILE A 172 -5.93 19.32 4.18
CA ILE A 172 -4.82 20.10 4.69
C ILE A 172 -5.33 21.27 5.54
N ILE A 173 -4.75 21.49 6.71
CA ILE A 173 -5.14 22.55 7.63
C ILE A 173 -4.75 23.91 7.03
N LYS A 174 -5.71 24.84 6.95
CA LYS A 174 -5.53 26.13 6.27
C LYS A 174 -5.46 27.35 7.20
N ARG A 175 -6.30 27.40 8.25
CA ARG A 175 -6.29 28.50 9.24
C ARG A 175 -7.25 28.26 10.40
N SER A 176 -6.98 28.91 11.53
CA SER A 176 -7.82 28.93 12.73
C SER A 176 -8.93 29.96 12.67
N ARG A 177 -10.05 29.67 13.34
CA ARG A 177 -11.09 30.66 13.64
C ARG A 177 -10.71 31.29 14.97
N ASP A 178 -10.03 32.43 14.91
CA ASP A 178 -9.56 33.15 16.09
C ASP A 178 -8.40 32.45 16.82
N ILE A 179 -7.37 33.22 17.20
CA ILE A 179 -6.15 32.71 17.85
C ILE A 179 -6.31 32.59 19.37
N GLU A 180 -7.32 33.27 19.93
CA GLU A 180 -7.53 33.43 21.37
C GLU A 180 -8.61 32.49 21.93
N THR A 181 -9.31 31.71 21.09
CA THR A 181 -10.40 30.81 21.53
C THR A 181 -10.37 29.45 20.80
N ASP A 182 -10.81 28.37 21.47
CA ASP A 182 -10.88 26.98 20.94
C ASP A 182 -11.97 26.77 19.87
N LEU A 183 -12.21 27.76 19.00
CA LEU A 183 -13.29 27.72 17.99
C LEU A 183 -12.96 26.81 16.78
N GLY A 184 -11.83 26.11 16.80
CA GLY A 184 -11.42 25.13 15.79
C GLY A 184 -10.81 25.75 14.52
N GLY A 185 -10.91 25.03 13.40
CA GLY A 185 -10.15 25.33 12.18
C GLY A 185 -10.95 25.19 10.88
N ARG A 186 -10.21 25.33 9.77
CA ARG A 186 -10.67 24.99 8.42
C ARG A 186 -9.63 24.14 7.72
N ALA A 187 -10.09 23.16 6.94
CA ALA A 187 -9.23 22.37 6.09
C ALA A 187 -9.70 22.43 4.63
N VAL A 188 -8.74 22.46 3.71
CA VAL A 188 -9.01 22.24 2.28
C VAL A 188 -9.14 20.74 2.07
N PRO A 189 -10.27 20.24 1.53
CA PRO A 189 -10.51 18.81 1.42
C PRO A 189 -9.62 18.18 0.36
N THR A 190 -9.26 16.90 0.55
CA THR A 190 -8.43 16.15 -0.40
C THR A 190 -9.01 16.13 -1.82
N GLN A 191 -10.33 16.12 -1.98
CA GLN A 191 -10.96 16.21 -3.30
C GLN A 191 -10.56 17.48 -4.06
N THR A 192 -10.54 18.63 -3.38
CA THR A 192 -10.07 19.90 -3.95
C THR A 192 -8.59 19.83 -4.31
N ILE A 193 -7.76 19.24 -3.44
CA ILE A 193 -6.31 19.09 -3.69
C ILE A 193 -6.07 18.30 -4.98
N LEU A 194 -6.72 17.13 -5.11
CA LEU A 194 -6.58 16.27 -6.28
C LEU A 194 -7.09 16.96 -7.56
N GLN A 195 -8.24 17.64 -7.49
CA GLN A 195 -8.79 18.36 -8.63
C GLN A 195 -7.86 19.50 -9.08
N ALA A 196 -7.44 20.36 -8.15
CA ALA A 196 -6.66 21.55 -8.48
C ALA A 196 -5.27 21.21 -9.03
N LEU A 197 -4.64 20.14 -8.55
CA LEU A 197 -3.35 19.67 -9.06
C LEU A 197 -3.49 18.97 -10.42
N ASN A 198 -4.57 18.20 -10.62
CA ASN A 198 -4.85 17.59 -11.92
C ASN A 198 -5.08 18.64 -13.02
N GLU A 199 -5.75 19.76 -12.70
CA GLU A 199 -5.90 20.90 -13.62
C GLU A 199 -4.55 21.53 -14.02
N LYS A 200 -3.51 21.38 -13.18
CA LYS A 200 -2.12 21.77 -13.49
C LYS A 200 -1.26 20.62 -14.04
N GLN A 201 -1.89 19.54 -14.53
CA GLN A 201 -1.22 18.38 -15.13
C GLN A 201 -0.33 17.60 -14.15
N VAL A 202 -0.60 17.71 -12.84
CA VAL A 202 0.02 16.88 -11.82
C VAL A 202 -0.96 15.78 -11.41
N ASP A 203 -0.78 14.58 -11.97
CA ASP A 203 -1.59 13.41 -11.65
C ASP A 203 -1.16 12.79 -10.31
N LEU A 204 -1.52 13.47 -9.22
CA LEU A 204 -1.20 13.03 -7.87
C LEU A 204 -1.89 11.70 -7.51
N GLN A 205 -3.03 11.39 -8.15
CA GLN A 205 -3.77 10.16 -7.88
C GLN A 205 -2.98 8.94 -8.38
N SER A 206 -2.45 8.98 -9.60
CA SER A 206 -1.60 7.91 -10.13
C SER A 206 -0.29 7.77 -9.35
N LEU A 207 0.33 8.89 -8.94
CA LEU A 207 1.53 8.87 -8.10
C LEU A 207 1.28 8.21 -6.74
N GLN A 208 0.19 8.55 -6.07
CA GLN A 208 -0.25 7.91 -4.82
C GLN A 208 -0.47 6.40 -5.01
N GLN A 209 -1.19 6.01 -6.06
CA GLN A 209 -1.46 4.60 -6.33
C GLN A 209 -0.18 3.81 -6.61
N SER A 210 0.75 4.36 -7.38
CA SER A 210 2.03 3.71 -7.68
C SER A 210 2.88 3.53 -6.42
N PHE A 211 3.00 4.59 -5.60
CA PHE A 211 3.75 4.56 -4.36
C PHE A 211 3.18 3.54 -3.38
N HIS A 212 1.88 3.61 -3.05
CA HIS A 212 1.25 2.75 -2.04
C HIS A 212 1.05 1.29 -2.50
N LYS A 213 1.22 0.99 -3.80
CA LYS A 213 1.35 -0.39 -4.28
C LYS A 213 2.69 -1.02 -3.88
N GLN A 214 3.76 -0.22 -3.85
CA GLN A 214 5.11 -0.68 -3.53
C GLN A 214 5.42 -0.54 -2.04
N ASP A 215 4.95 0.54 -1.41
CA ASP A 215 5.15 0.84 0.00
C ASP A 215 3.94 0.43 0.84
N ARG A 216 4.15 -0.54 1.72
CA ARG A 216 3.09 -1.09 2.58
C ARG A 216 2.98 -0.43 3.94
N ARG A 217 3.86 0.52 4.29
CA ARG A 217 3.91 1.10 5.65
C ARG A 217 2.55 1.64 6.06
N TRP A 218 1.87 2.38 5.16
CA TRP A 218 0.54 2.91 5.45
C TRP A 218 -0.47 1.79 5.64
N TYR A 219 -0.57 0.87 4.68
CA TYR A 219 -1.49 -0.26 4.70
C TYR A 219 -1.37 -1.11 5.98
N ASP A 220 -0.14 -1.40 6.41
CA ASP A 220 0.14 -2.28 7.54
C ASP A 220 -0.29 -1.66 8.89
N THR A 221 -0.38 -0.33 8.99
CA THR A 221 -0.90 0.38 10.19
C THR A 221 -2.43 0.45 10.27
N LEU A 222 -3.13 0.22 9.17
CA LEU A 222 -4.59 0.36 9.11
C LEU A 222 -5.31 -0.86 9.70
N THR A 223 -6.44 -0.60 10.35
CA THR A 223 -7.42 -1.64 10.70
C THR A 223 -8.10 -2.19 9.45
N GLN A 224 -8.76 -3.36 9.57
CA GLN A 224 -9.54 -3.94 8.47
C GLN A 224 -10.64 -2.98 7.97
N GLN A 225 -11.35 -2.33 8.89
CA GLN A 225 -12.41 -1.38 8.54
C GLN A 225 -11.85 -0.17 7.78
N GLN A 226 -10.73 0.40 8.22
CA GLN A 226 -10.08 1.51 7.53
C GLN A 226 -9.59 1.12 6.13
N ARG A 227 -9.07 -0.10 5.97
CA ARG A 227 -8.70 -0.65 4.66
C ARG A 227 -9.88 -0.70 3.70
N GLU A 228 -11.03 -1.19 4.16
CA GLU A 228 -12.27 -1.20 3.39
C GLU A 228 -12.75 0.23 3.06
N GLU A 229 -12.69 1.15 4.02
CA GLU A 229 -13.05 2.56 3.83
C GLU A 229 -12.17 3.25 2.79
N LEU A 230 -10.86 3.00 2.77
CA LEU A 230 -9.95 3.59 1.78
C LEU A 230 -10.05 2.91 0.41
N GLY A 231 -10.80 1.81 0.28
CA GLY A 231 -10.71 0.95 -0.90
C GLY A 231 -9.33 0.30 -1.02
N MET A 232 -8.53 0.37 0.04
CA MET A 232 -7.33 -0.44 0.24
C MET A 232 -7.79 -1.80 0.72
N VAL A 233 -8.65 -2.44 -0.06
CA VAL A 233 -8.85 -3.87 0.11
C VAL A 233 -7.43 -4.43 0.02
N PRO A 234 -7.00 -5.33 0.93
CA PRO A 234 -5.95 -6.26 0.52
C PRO A 234 -6.35 -6.68 -0.90
N PRO A 235 -5.45 -6.80 -1.89
CA PRO A 235 -5.80 -7.81 -2.88
C PRO A 235 -6.24 -8.99 -2.01
N PHE A 236 -7.48 -9.51 -2.12
CA PHE A 236 -7.74 -10.86 -1.62
C PHE A 236 -6.47 -11.57 -2.01
N GLN A 237 -5.62 -11.91 -1.05
CA GLN A 237 -4.24 -12.19 -1.38
C GLN A 237 -4.41 -13.58 -1.92
N SER A 238 -4.82 -13.64 -3.19
CA SER A 238 -5.21 -14.80 -3.91
C SER A 238 -3.93 -15.57 -3.83
N ILE A 239 -3.95 -16.58 -2.96
CA ILE A 239 -2.74 -17.21 -2.50
C ILE A 239 -2.07 -17.70 -3.77
N GLU A 240 -0.92 -17.11 -4.10
CA GLU A 240 -0.25 -17.46 -5.34
C GLU A 240 0.22 -18.89 -5.21
N VAL A 241 -0.35 -19.73 -6.06
CA VAL A 241 -0.02 -21.13 -6.23
C VAL A 241 0.86 -21.24 -7.46
N PHE A 242 2.14 -21.46 -7.23
CA PHE A 242 3.13 -21.63 -8.30
C PHE A 242 3.33 -23.11 -8.61
N PHE A 243 3.25 -23.49 -9.88
CA PHE A 243 3.43 -24.86 -10.35
C PHE A 243 4.84 -25.04 -10.92
N LEU A 244 5.66 -25.87 -10.28
CA LEU A 244 6.95 -26.30 -10.81
C LEU A 244 6.81 -27.67 -11.46
N TYR A 245 6.88 -27.73 -12.79
CA TYR A 245 6.68 -28.95 -13.57
C TYR A 245 7.51 -28.95 -14.86
N ALA A 246 7.83 -30.15 -15.34
CA ALA A 246 8.49 -30.33 -16.63
C ALA A 246 7.48 -30.20 -17.78
N GLU A 247 7.90 -29.62 -18.90
CA GLU A 247 7.06 -29.35 -20.09
C GLU A 247 6.23 -30.56 -20.54
N ARG A 248 6.78 -31.79 -20.41
CA ARG A 248 6.09 -33.04 -20.75
C ARG A 248 4.83 -33.33 -19.93
N ASP A 249 4.65 -32.67 -18.80
CA ASP A 249 3.51 -32.85 -17.90
C ASP A 249 2.48 -31.71 -18.03
N GLN A 250 2.60 -30.83 -19.03
CA GLN A 250 1.72 -29.67 -19.26
C GLN A 250 0.23 -30.03 -19.30
N GLU A 251 -0.16 -31.11 -19.99
CA GLU A 251 -1.58 -31.51 -20.10
C GLU A 251 -2.18 -31.83 -18.72
N LEU A 252 -1.47 -32.60 -17.90
CA LEU A 252 -1.93 -32.95 -16.55
C LEU A 252 -2.00 -31.71 -15.62
N VAL A 253 -1.12 -30.73 -15.82
CA VAL A 253 -1.15 -29.47 -15.08
C VAL A 253 -2.35 -28.62 -15.51
N ASN A 254 -2.65 -28.55 -16.80
CA ASN A 254 -3.80 -27.83 -17.32
C ASN A 254 -5.12 -28.42 -16.78
N ASP A 255 -5.22 -29.76 -16.74
CA ASP A 255 -6.39 -30.43 -16.18
C ASP A 255 -6.53 -30.09 -14.68
N LEU A 256 -5.43 -30.12 -13.93
CA LEU A 256 -5.43 -29.72 -12.51
C LEU A 256 -5.85 -28.25 -12.31
N GLU A 257 -5.34 -27.33 -13.14
CA GLU A 257 -5.78 -25.92 -13.12
C GLU A 257 -7.30 -25.81 -13.34
N GLY A 258 -7.87 -26.63 -14.23
CA GLY A 258 -9.32 -26.71 -14.47
C GLY A 258 -10.10 -27.11 -13.20
N HIS A 259 -9.63 -28.11 -12.45
CA HIS A 259 -10.22 -28.52 -11.17
C HIS A 259 -10.10 -27.43 -10.08
N MET A 260 -9.21 -26.45 -10.25
CA MET A 260 -9.01 -25.33 -9.33
C MET A 260 -9.81 -24.07 -9.72
N ALA A 261 -10.53 -24.09 -10.84
CA ALA A 261 -11.26 -22.94 -11.39
C ALA A 261 -12.26 -22.29 -10.40
N VAL A 262 -12.89 -23.08 -9.53
CA VAL A 262 -13.81 -22.55 -8.50
C VAL A 262 -13.06 -21.67 -7.50
N MET A 263 -11.87 -22.08 -7.04
CA MET A 263 -11.07 -21.29 -6.10
C MET A 263 -10.53 -20.02 -6.75
N GLN A 264 -10.15 -20.08 -8.03
CA GLN A 264 -9.73 -18.91 -8.82
C GLN A 264 -10.90 -17.92 -8.97
N ARG A 265 -12.10 -18.41 -9.30
CA ARG A 265 -13.30 -17.57 -9.46
C ARG A 265 -13.75 -16.93 -8.14
N GLN A 266 -13.54 -17.61 -7.02
CA GLN A 266 -13.75 -17.09 -5.66
C GLN A 266 -12.62 -16.13 -5.22
N GLN A 267 -11.62 -15.87 -6.07
CA GLN A 267 -10.45 -15.04 -5.78
C GLN A 267 -9.64 -15.52 -4.57
N LEU A 268 -9.74 -16.81 -4.21
CA LEU A 268 -8.99 -17.42 -3.11
C LEU A 268 -7.53 -17.67 -3.50
N ILE A 269 -7.29 -17.93 -4.79
CA ILE A 269 -5.96 -18.25 -5.34
C ILE A 269 -5.74 -17.60 -6.69
N THR A 270 -4.47 -17.34 -7.01
CA THR A 270 -3.99 -17.11 -8.38
C THR A 270 -3.03 -18.23 -8.72
N THR A 271 -3.08 -18.72 -9.96
CA THR A 271 -2.17 -19.78 -10.41
C THR A 271 -1.16 -19.21 -11.39
N TRP A 272 0.09 -19.62 -11.23
CA TRP A 272 1.17 -19.30 -12.14
C TRP A 272 2.01 -20.54 -12.43
N ASN A 273 2.42 -20.74 -13.67
CA ASN A 273 2.98 -22.01 -14.12
C ASN A 273 4.12 -21.79 -15.13
N THR A 274 5.09 -22.71 -15.16
CA THR A 274 6.31 -22.57 -15.99
C THR A 274 6.05 -22.50 -17.49
N GLY A 275 4.95 -23.06 -18.00
CA GLY A 275 4.57 -22.98 -19.41
C GLY A 275 4.01 -21.62 -19.85
N ARG A 276 3.74 -20.71 -18.91
CA ARG A 276 3.38 -19.32 -19.19
C ARG A 276 4.61 -18.39 -19.30
N MET A 277 5.81 -18.88 -19.00
CA MET A 277 7.05 -18.15 -19.26
C MET A 277 7.31 -18.04 -20.76
N GLY A 278 7.54 -16.83 -21.25
CA GLY A 278 8.46 -16.63 -22.37
C GLY A 278 8.04 -17.06 -23.79
N ARG A 279 6.79 -16.83 -24.23
CA ARG A 279 6.53 -16.61 -25.68
C ARG A 279 7.10 -15.26 -26.20
N GLY A 280 8.00 -14.62 -25.45
CA GLY A 280 8.40 -13.22 -25.65
C GLY A 280 9.79 -12.87 -25.11
N GLY A 281 10.83 -13.64 -25.41
CA GLY A 281 12.23 -13.16 -25.50
C GLY A 281 12.86 -12.46 -24.28
N GLY A 282 12.39 -12.71 -23.05
CA GLY A 282 12.99 -12.23 -21.80
C GLY A 282 13.92 -13.25 -21.13
N ASP A 283 14.54 -12.87 -20.01
CA ASP A 283 15.34 -13.77 -19.16
C ASP A 283 14.39 -14.66 -18.33
N GLU A 284 13.97 -15.79 -18.91
CA GLU A 284 13.02 -16.76 -18.33
C GLU A 284 13.40 -17.19 -16.91
N LYS A 285 14.70 -17.22 -16.60
CA LYS A 285 15.19 -17.62 -15.27
C LYS A 285 14.87 -16.56 -14.21
N ALA A 286 15.07 -15.28 -14.53
CA ALA A 286 14.77 -14.19 -13.61
C ALA A 286 13.26 -14.08 -13.30
N GLU A 287 12.41 -14.37 -14.29
CA GLU A 287 10.95 -14.44 -14.08
C GLU A 287 10.57 -15.60 -13.16
N MET A 288 11.16 -16.79 -13.38
CA MET A 288 10.94 -17.95 -12.52
C MET A 288 11.35 -17.68 -11.06
N ASP A 289 12.54 -17.11 -10.86
CA ASP A 289 13.07 -16.80 -9.53
C ASP A 289 12.14 -15.80 -8.79
N ALA A 290 11.62 -14.80 -9.50
CA ALA A 290 10.67 -13.84 -8.93
C ALA A 290 9.37 -14.51 -8.47
N HIS A 291 8.85 -15.50 -9.20
CA HIS A 291 7.65 -16.23 -8.81
C HIS A 291 7.90 -17.19 -7.63
N ILE A 292 9.06 -17.86 -7.58
CA ILE A 292 9.46 -18.67 -6.42
C ILE A 292 9.56 -17.81 -5.14
N ASP A 293 10.07 -16.59 -5.27
CA ASP A 293 10.23 -15.65 -4.15
C ASP A 293 8.90 -15.03 -3.69
N ASN A 294 7.92 -14.88 -4.58
CA ASN A 294 6.62 -14.30 -4.24
C ASN A 294 5.57 -15.33 -3.80
N ALA A 295 5.61 -16.54 -4.35
CA ALA A 295 4.59 -17.56 -4.12
C ALA A 295 4.48 -17.98 -2.64
N LYS A 296 3.24 -18.14 -2.18
CA LYS A 296 2.90 -18.62 -0.83
C LYS A 296 2.72 -20.14 -0.80
N ILE A 297 2.24 -20.72 -1.90
CA ILE A 297 2.14 -22.16 -2.09
C ILE A 297 2.92 -22.52 -3.35
N ILE A 298 3.80 -23.51 -3.26
CA ILE A 298 4.56 -24.05 -4.39
C ILE A 298 4.21 -25.54 -4.55
N LEU A 299 3.71 -25.92 -5.72
CA LEU A 299 3.38 -27.28 -6.08
C LEU A 299 4.54 -27.88 -6.90
N LEU A 300 5.13 -28.97 -6.39
CA LEU A 300 6.16 -29.72 -7.11
C LEU A 300 5.47 -30.87 -7.87
N MET A 301 5.37 -30.77 -9.19
CA MET A 301 4.66 -31.76 -10.01
C MET A 301 5.60 -32.94 -10.30
N ILE A 302 5.59 -33.93 -9.43
CA ILE A 302 6.56 -35.01 -9.39
C ILE A 302 6.30 -36.06 -10.48
N SER A 303 7.28 -36.19 -11.37
CA SER A 303 7.36 -37.17 -12.45
C SER A 303 8.83 -37.51 -12.74
N ALA A 304 9.09 -38.53 -13.58
CA ALA A 304 10.45 -38.79 -14.05
C ALA A 304 11.05 -37.58 -14.82
N SER A 305 10.22 -36.82 -15.53
CA SER A 305 10.65 -35.62 -16.25
C SER A 305 10.98 -34.46 -15.31
N PHE A 306 10.21 -34.29 -14.22
CA PHE A 306 10.56 -33.35 -13.16
C PHE A 306 11.93 -33.66 -12.54
N MET A 307 12.19 -34.94 -12.23
CA MET A 307 13.46 -35.37 -11.66
C MET A 307 14.65 -35.10 -12.61
N THR A 308 14.43 -35.16 -13.92
CA THR A 308 15.49 -34.86 -14.90
C THR A 308 15.71 -33.38 -15.13
N SER A 309 14.66 -32.56 -15.07
CA SER A 309 14.69 -31.14 -15.47
C SER A 309 14.93 -30.17 -14.32
N PHE A 310 14.44 -30.46 -13.10
CA PHE A 310 14.56 -29.53 -11.96
C PHE A 310 15.40 -30.10 -10.83
N TYR A 311 15.33 -31.41 -10.59
CA TYR A 311 16.12 -32.02 -9.50
C TYR A 311 17.58 -32.25 -9.87
N ARG A 312 17.89 -32.54 -11.14
CA ARG A 312 19.26 -32.79 -11.59
C ARG A 312 20.17 -31.56 -11.44
N ASP A 313 19.63 -30.39 -11.77
CA ASP A 313 20.37 -29.14 -11.79
C ASP A 313 20.31 -28.42 -10.42
N GLY A 314 19.31 -28.76 -9.60
CA GLY A 314 19.26 -28.50 -8.15
C GLY A 314 18.93 -27.07 -7.72
N THR A 315 19.19 -26.07 -8.57
CA THR A 315 19.11 -24.65 -8.21
C THR A 315 17.72 -24.20 -7.76
N GLU A 316 16.67 -24.60 -8.49
CA GLU A 316 15.29 -24.19 -8.26
C GLU A 316 14.70 -24.94 -7.06
N VAL A 317 14.98 -26.25 -6.96
CA VAL A 317 14.48 -27.08 -5.85
C VAL A 317 15.10 -26.62 -4.52
N ASP A 318 16.40 -26.29 -4.51
CA ASP A 318 17.07 -25.79 -3.32
C ASP A 318 16.49 -24.44 -2.88
N GLN A 319 16.22 -23.52 -3.82
CA GLN A 319 15.57 -22.24 -3.53
C GLN A 319 14.16 -22.43 -2.95
N VAL A 320 13.35 -23.31 -3.55
CA VAL A 320 12.00 -23.63 -3.04
C VAL A 320 12.07 -24.20 -1.62
N MET A 321 13.07 -25.04 -1.33
CA MET A 321 13.25 -25.62 -0.01
C MET A 321 13.77 -24.60 1.03
N GLU A 322 14.53 -23.59 0.61
CA GLU A 322 14.93 -22.48 1.49
C GLU A 322 13.73 -21.57 1.81
N ARG A 323 12.92 -21.25 0.79
CA ARG A 323 11.63 -20.55 0.95
C ARG A 323 10.71 -21.25 1.94
N ARG A 324 10.70 -22.58 1.94
CA ARG A 324 9.93 -23.37 2.94
C ARG A 324 10.35 -23.05 4.38
N LYS A 325 11.65 -22.85 4.65
CA LYS A 325 12.14 -22.52 5.99
C LYS A 325 11.66 -21.14 6.45
N THR A 326 11.38 -20.23 5.52
CA THR A 326 10.90 -18.87 5.80
C THR A 326 9.38 -18.73 5.79
N GLY A 327 8.64 -19.84 5.64
CA GLY A 327 7.18 -19.90 5.80
C GLY A 327 6.37 -20.20 4.54
N THR A 328 7.01 -20.46 3.40
CA THR A 328 6.32 -20.91 2.18
C THR A 328 5.84 -22.37 2.33
N ILE A 329 4.62 -22.66 1.86
CA ILE A 329 4.10 -24.02 1.87
C ILE A 329 4.49 -24.72 0.58
N VAL A 330 5.23 -25.83 0.69
CA VAL A 330 5.64 -26.65 -0.45
C VAL A 330 4.89 -27.97 -0.41
N ILE A 331 4.22 -28.33 -1.52
CA ILE A 331 3.39 -29.53 -1.62
C ILE A 331 3.84 -30.37 -2.83
N PRO A 332 4.40 -31.57 -2.63
CA PRO A 332 4.65 -32.48 -3.73
C PRO A 332 3.33 -33.05 -4.28
N VAL A 333 3.14 -33.01 -5.58
CA VAL A 333 1.99 -33.60 -6.29
C VAL A 333 2.48 -34.74 -7.16
N LEU A 334 2.06 -35.97 -6.87
CA LEU A 334 2.50 -37.19 -7.57
C LEU A 334 1.70 -37.34 -8.87
N LEU A 335 2.28 -36.93 -10.00
CA LEU A 335 1.65 -37.15 -11.31
C LEU A 335 1.89 -38.57 -11.83
N ARG A 336 3.15 -39.02 -11.75
CA ARG A 336 3.61 -40.29 -12.32
C ARG A 336 4.43 -41.09 -11.29
N PRO A 337 4.47 -42.43 -11.38
CA PRO A 337 5.33 -43.23 -10.52
C PRO A 337 6.80 -42.85 -10.70
N VAL A 338 7.48 -42.52 -9.59
CA VAL A 338 8.91 -42.21 -9.56
C VAL A 338 9.46 -42.45 -8.15
N ASP A 339 10.73 -42.82 -8.05
CA ASP A 339 11.41 -42.92 -6.76
C ASP A 339 11.77 -41.51 -6.25
N ARG A 340 11.48 -41.26 -4.98
CA ARG A 340 11.68 -39.98 -4.30
C ARG A 340 12.63 -40.10 -3.11
N LYS A 341 13.14 -41.30 -2.82
CA LYS A 341 14.06 -41.52 -1.71
C LYS A 341 15.32 -40.69 -1.90
N GLY A 342 15.76 -40.02 -0.83
CA GLY A 342 16.94 -39.16 -0.83
C GLY A 342 16.70 -37.76 -1.41
N THR A 343 15.47 -37.38 -1.75
CA THR A 343 15.17 -36.02 -2.23
C THR A 343 14.93 -35.06 -1.05
N PRO A 344 15.24 -33.75 -1.18
CA PRO A 344 14.97 -32.73 -0.15
C PRO A 344 13.50 -32.66 0.30
N PHE A 345 12.58 -33.09 -0.57
CA PHE A 345 11.15 -33.09 -0.34
C PHE A 345 10.57 -34.47 0.03
N GLU A 346 11.40 -35.48 0.31
CA GLU A 346 10.93 -36.83 0.71
C GLU A 346 10.02 -36.80 1.94
N ALA A 347 10.36 -35.97 2.92
CA ALA A 347 9.62 -35.85 4.19
C ALA A 347 8.31 -35.05 4.07
N LEU A 348 8.04 -34.42 2.91
CA LEU A 348 6.82 -33.65 2.70
C LEU A 348 5.64 -34.59 2.40
N ARG A 349 4.47 -34.24 2.93
CA ARG A 349 3.23 -34.99 2.67
C ARG A 349 2.77 -34.73 1.23
N PRO A 350 2.75 -35.74 0.34
CA PRO A 350 2.36 -35.53 -1.03
C PRO A 350 0.83 -35.52 -1.20
N LEU A 351 0.37 -34.92 -2.30
CA LEU A 351 -0.94 -35.15 -2.89
C LEU A 351 -0.81 -36.03 -4.14
N PRO A 352 -1.82 -36.84 -4.53
CA PRO A 352 -3.10 -37.07 -3.84
C PRO A 352 -2.95 -37.66 -2.43
N SER A 353 -3.95 -37.52 -1.57
CA SER A 353 -3.86 -37.85 -0.14
C SER A 353 -3.59 -39.33 0.16
N ASN A 354 -3.90 -40.22 -0.79
CA ASN A 354 -3.61 -41.66 -0.72
C ASN A 354 -2.20 -42.02 -1.24
N GLN A 355 -1.38 -41.03 -1.59
CA GLN A 355 -0.02 -41.16 -2.11
C GLN A 355 0.08 -41.98 -3.42
N LYS A 356 -1.04 -42.18 -4.11
CA LYS A 356 -1.08 -42.89 -5.39
C LYS A 356 -0.94 -41.87 -6.53
N PRO A 357 0.03 -42.02 -7.46
CA PRO A 357 0.20 -41.08 -8.56
C PRO A 357 -1.05 -40.95 -9.44
N VAL A 358 -1.36 -39.75 -9.92
CA VAL A 358 -2.55 -39.44 -10.75
C VAL A 358 -2.77 -40.47 -11.85
N THR A 359 -1.73 -40.79 -12.62
CA THR A 359 -1.76 -41.76 -13.73
C THR A 359 -2.06 -43.22 -13.34
N LYS A 360 -2.12 -43.55 -12.05
CA LYS A 360 -2.48 -44.90 -11.56
C LYS A 360 -3.90 -44.97 -11.01
N TRP A 361 -4.61 -43.85 -10.91
CA TRP A 361 -6.01 -43.88 -10.50
C TRP A 361 -6.89 -44.49 -11.60
N PRO A 362 -7.96 -45.23 -11.24
CA PRO A 362 -8.93 -45.72 -12.23
C PRO A 362 -9.58 -44.58 -13.02
N ASP A 363 -9.79 -43.45 -12.35
CA ASP A 363 -10.28 -42.20 -12.91
C ASP A 363 -9.32 -41.06 -12.52
N MET A 364 -8.77 -40.37 -13.52
CA MET A 364 -7.81 -39.30 -13.31
C MET A 364 -8.48 -38.04 -12.76
N ASP A 365 -9.73 -37.76 -13.16
CA ASP A 365 -10.46 -36.59 -12.66
C ASP A 365 -10.72 -36.68 -11.15
N SER A 366 -11.05 -37.87 -10.64
CA SER A 366 -11.14 -38.13 -9.20
C SER A 366 -9.82 -37.85 -8.47
N ALA A 367 -8.67 -38.15 -9.09
CA ALA A 367 -7.36 -37.87 -8.52
C ALA A 367 -7.07 -36.36 -8.47
N LEU A 368 -7.38 -35.65 -9.56
CA LEU A 368 -7.20 -34.20 -9.67
C LEU A 368 -8.12 -33.43 -8.72
N ALA A 369 -9.39 -33.86 -8.60
CA ALA A 369 -10.34 -33.31 -7.63
C ALA A 369 -9.84 -33.50 -6.18
N ASN A 370 -9.26 -34.66 -5.86
CA ASN A 370 -8.66 -34.90 -4.54
C ASN A 370 -7.46 -33.97 -4.27
N ILE A 371 -6.64 -33.69 -5.29
CA ILE A 371 -5.54 -32.73 -5.18
C ILE A 371 -6.09 -31.31 -4.94
N ALA A 372 -7.08 -30.87 -5.73
CA ALA A 372 -7.70 -29.56 -5.59
C ALA A 372 -8.35 -29.36 -4.21
N GLU A 373 -9.01 -30.38 -3.67
CA GLU A 373 -9.56 -30.37 -2.31
C GLU A 373 -8.44 -30.27 -1.26
N GLY A 374 -7.35 -31.01 -1.44
CA GLY A 374 -6.18 -30.92 -0.57
C GLY A 374 -5.58 -29.52 -0.54
N ILE A 375 -5.45 -28.87 -1.70
CA ILE A 375 -4.96 -27.48 -1.82
C ILE A 375 -5.94 -26.52 -1.16
N ARG A 376 -7.25 -26.66 -1.38
CA ARG A 376 -8.28 -25.83 -0.75
C ARG A 376 -8.14 -25.80 0.77
N ARG A 377 -7.97 -26.97 1.41
CA ARG A 377 -7.81 -27.08 2.86
C ARG A 377 -6.56 -26.34 3.37
N VAL A 378 -5.49 -26.32 2.58
CA VAL A 378 -4.27 -25.55 2.90
C VAL A 378 -4.54 -24.05 2.79
N VAL A 379 -5.20 -23.62 1.72
CA VAL A 379 -5.57 -22.22 1.46
C VAL A 379 -6.48 -21.68 2.58
N GLU A 380 -7.48 -22.45 3.00
CA GLU A 380 -8.41 -22.09 4.08
C GLU A 380 -7.74 -22.08 5.47
N GLY A 381 -6.62 -22.80 5.64
CA GLY A 381 -5.86 -22.83 6.89
C GLY A 381 -4.86 -21.69 7.07
N LEU A 382 -4.61 -20.89 6.03
CA LEU A 382 -3.69 -19.75 6.07
C LEU A 382 -4.36 -18.52 6.69
N PRO A 383 -3.65 -17.70 7.49
CA PRO A 383 -4.18 -16.43 7.99
C PRO A 383 -4.43 -15.47 6.82
N GLY A 384 -5.69 -15.39 6.39
CA GLY A 384 -6.12 -14.71 5.15
C GLY A 384 -7.10 -15.53 4.29
N GLY A 385 -7.19 -16.84 4.52
CA GLY A 385 -8.27 -17.67 3.99
C GLY A 385 -9.58 -17.30 4.66
N ALA A 386 -10.60 -16.94 3.88
CA ALA A 386 -11.92 -16.59 4.37
C ALA A 386 -12.41 -17.65 5.38
N LYS A 387 -12.69 -17.22 6.62
CA LYS A 387 -13.50 -17.99 7.56
C LYS A 387 -14.94 -17.51 7.49
#